data_AF-A0A9D6GPA8-F1
#
_entry.id   AF-A0A9D6GPA8-F1
#
_cell.length_a   1.000
_cell.length_b   1.000
_cell.length_c   1.000
_cell.angle_alpha   90.00
_cell.angle_beta   90.00
_cell.angle_gamma   90.00
#
_symmetry.space_group_name_H-M   'P 1'
#
loop_
_entity.id
_entity.type
_entity.pdbx_description
1 polymer ?
#
loop_
_entity_poly.entity_id
_entity_poly.type
_entity_poly.pdbx_seq_one_letter_code
_entity_poly.pdbx_strand_id
1 'polypeptide(L)' 'MAKKSRPAKPRVIVTRRLPPNVEARMAELFDASFNVGDAPMSRTELARAMAQCDVLVPTIND' A
#
# COMPACT_ATOMS: atom_id res chain seq x y z
N MET A 1 -10.26 -13.20 16.83
CA MET A 1 -9.04 -13.08 16.00
C MET A 1 -7.89 -12.68 16.92
N ALA A 2 -6.81 -13.48 16.99
CA ALA A 2 -5.68 -13.15 17.85
C ALA A 2 -5.05 -11.81 17.42
N LYS A 3 -4.74 -10.94 18.37
CA LYS A 3 -4.11 -9.64 18.11
C LYS A 3 -2.69 -9.91 17.61
N LYS A 4 -2.46 -9.82 16.29
CA LYS A 4 -1.13 -9.93 15.70
C LYS A 4 -0.23 -8.87 16.32
N SER A 5 1.00 -9.25 16.69
CA SER A 5 2.05 -8.28 17.02
C SER A 5 2.17 -7.27 15.89
N ARG A 6 2.16 -5.96 16.22
CA ARG A 6 2.27 -4.91 15.21
C ARG A 6 3.70 -4.93 14.66
N PRO A 7 3.90 -5.06 13.34
CA PRO A 7 5.24 -5.05 12.76
C PRO A 7 5.95 -3.72 13.02
N ALA A 8 7.27 -3.77 13.24
CA ALA A 8 8.08 -2.59 13.53
C ALA A 8 8.13 -1.61 12.33
N LYS A 9 8.10 -2.16 11.11
CA LYS A 9 7.99 -1.41 9.85
C LYS A 9 6.92 -2.08 8.97
N PRO A 10 5.64 -1.66 9.07
CA PRO A 10 4.55 -2.22 8.28
C PRO A 10 4.81 -2.13 6.77
N ARG A 11 4.45 -3.18 6.03
CA ARG A 11 4.46 -3.17 4.58
C ARG A 11 3.20 -2.52 4.03
N VAL A 12 3.37 -1.44 3.27
CA VAL A 12 2.29 -0.60 2.77
C VAL A 12 2.27 -0.68 1.24
N ILE A 13 1.12 -0.99 0.65
CA ILE A 13 0.94 -0.93 -0.80
C ILE A 13 -0.04 0.18 -1.14
N VAL A 14 0.36 1.08 -2.02
CA VAL A 14 -0.45 2.21 -2.49
C VAL A 14 -0.93 1.91 -3.91
N THR A 15 -2.25 1.91 -4.12
CA THR A 15 -2.85 1.48 -5.39
C THR A 15 -2.81 2.57 -6.47
N ARG A 16 -2.67 3.84 -6.10
CA ARG A 16 -2.59 5.00 -6.98
C ARG A 16 -1.54 5.99 -6.51
N ARG A 17 -1.09 6.86 -7.40
CA ARG A 17 -0.07 7.86 -7.08
C ARG A 17 -0.59 8.86 -6.05
N LEU A 18 0.26 9.18 -5.07
CA LEU A 18 -0.01 10.21 -4.08
C LEU A 18 0.86 11.46 -4.36
N PRO A 19 0.57 12.60 -3.73
CA PRO A 19 1.46 13.75 -3.80
C PRO A 19 2.91 13.35 -3.41
N PRO A 20 3.95 13.84 -4.11
CA PRO A 20 5.34 13.37 -3.90
C PRO A 20 5.84 13.51 -2.46
N ASN A 21 5.43 14.56 -1.75
CA ASN A 21 5.77 14.77 -0.34
C ASN A 21 5.16 13.68 0.57
N VAL A 22 3.99 13.14 0.22
CA VAL A 22 3.36 12.03 0.94
C VAL A 22 4.11 10.74 0.68
N GLU A 23 4.40 10.42 -0.59
CA GLU A 23 5.15 9.21 -0.96
C GLU A 23 6.53 9.19 -0.30
N ALA A 24 7.25 10.31 -0.30
CA ALA A 24 8.54 10.44 0.37
C ALA A 24 8.44 10.13 1.87
N ARG A 25 7.48 10.73 2.57
CA ARG A 25 7.26 10.47 4.01
C ARG A 25 6.85 9.02 4.28
N MET A 26 6.07 8.41 3.40
CA MET A 26 5.71 7.00 3.51
C MET A 26 6.92 6.09 3.34
N ALA A 27 7.81 6.36 2.38
CA ALA A 27 9.03 5.59 2.17
C ALA A 27 10.03 5.70 3.34
N GLU A 28 10.09 6.84 4.01
CA GLU A 28 10.89 7.04 5.21
C GLU A 28 10.37 6.22 6.41
N LEU A 29 9.04 6.18 6.58
CA LEU A 29 8.39 5.60 7.77
C LEU A 29 8.04 4.11 7.61
N PHE A 30 7.80 3.63 6.38
CA PHE A 30 7.22 2.32 6.10
C PHE A 30 7.98 1.58 5.01
N ASP A 31 7.75 0.26 4.92
CA ASP A 31 8.16 -0.53 3.76
C ASP A 31 7.10 -0.34 2.66
N ALA A 32 7.19 0.79 1.96
CA ALA A 32 6.15 1.26 1.05
C ALA A 32 6.45 0.85 -0.41
N SER A 33 5.44 0.32 -1.08
CA SER A 33 5.43 0.06 -2.53
C SER A 33 4.41 0.96 -3.21
N PHE A 34 4.85 1.66 -4.26
CA PHE A 34 4.06 2.65 -4.98
C PHE A 34 3.74 2.19 -6.40
N ASN A 35 2.53 2.49 -6.85
CA ASN A 35 2.13 2.32 -8.24
C ASN A 35 2.66 3.48 -9.11
N VAL A 36 3.93 3.39 -9.52
CA VAL A 36 4.64 4.45 -10.27
C VAL A 36 3.94 4.84 -11.57
N GLY A 37 3.25 3.89 -12.22
CA GLY A 37 2.51 4.14 -13.47
C GLY A 37 1.12 4.75 -13.27
N ASP A 38 0.66 4.88 -12.03
CA ASP A 38 -0.68 5.36 -11.65
C ASP A 38 -1.85 4.66 -12.38
N ALA A 39 -1.62 3.43 -12.84
CA ALA A 39 -2.60 2.66 -13.58
C ALA A 39 -3.58 1.96 -12.62
N PRO A 40 -4.91 1.93 -12.90
CA PRO A 40 -5.82 1.13 -12.10
C PRO A 40 -5.35 -0.33 -12.01
N MET A 41 -5.27 -0.86 -10.79
CA MET A 41 -5.01 -2.28 -10.58
C MET A 41 -6.25 -3.09 -10.99
N SER A 42 -6.04 -4.21 -11.66
CA SER A 42 -7.09 -5.21 -11.87
C SER A 42 -7.50 -5.85 -10.54
N ARG A 43 -8.68 -6.47 -10.52
CA ARG A 43 -9.18 -7.19 -9.34
C ARG A 43 -8.21 -8.26 -8.82
N THR A 44 -7.49 -8.93 -9.72
CA THR A 44 -6.48 -9.94 -9.37
C THR A 44 -5.25 -9.30 -8.75
N GLU A 45 -4.82 -8.14 -9.23
CA GLU A 45 -3.70 -7.38 -8.66
C GLU A 45 -4.05 -6.83 -7.29
N LEU A 46 -5.26 -6.29 -7.11
CA LEU A 46 -5.76 -5.86 -5.80
C LEU A 46 -5.80 -7.02 -4.80
N ALA A 47 -6.33 -8.17 -5.19
CA ALA A 47 -6.34 -9.36 -4.33
C ALA A 47 -4.92 -9.80 -3.93
N ARG A 48 -3.96 -9.74 -4.86
CA ARG A 48 -2.55 -10.02 -4.57
C ARG A 48 -1.95 -8.98 -3.63
N ALA A 49 -2.21 -7.69 -3.85
CA ALA A 49 -1.74 -6.61 -3.00
C ALA A 49 -2.24 -6.77 -1.56
N MET A 50 -3.54 -7.03 -1.39
CA MET A 50 -4.15 -7.27 -0.07
C MET A 50 -3.52 -8.46 0.66
N ALA A 51 -3.19 -9.54 -0.05
CA ALA A 51 -2.52 -10.70 0.53
C ALA A 51 -1.04 -10.41 0.88
N GLN A 52 -0.45 -9.38 0.28
CA GLN A 52 0.96 -9.03 0.37
C GLN A 52 1.18 -7.67 1.06
N CYS A 53 0.27 -7.18 1.88
CA CYS A 53 0.51 -5.96 2.66
C CYS A 53 -0.01 -6.11 4.09
N ASP A 54 0.58 -5.34 5.00
CA ASP A 54 -0.03 -5.11 6.31
C ASP A 54 -1.08 -3.99 6.22
N VAL A 55 -0.87 -3.04 5.30
CA VAL A 55 -1.76 -1.90 5.03
C VAL A 55 -1.91 -1.72 3.53
N LEU A 56 -3.15 -1.66 3.06
CA LEU A 56 -3.50 -1.23 1.71
C LEU A 56 -3.96 0.22 1.75
N VAL A 57 -3.50 1.04 0.81
CA VAL A 57 -3.97 2.41 0.59
C VAL A 57 -4.71 2.46 -0.74
N PRO A 58 -6.05 2.23 -0.74
CA PRO A 58 -6.86 2.24 -1.95
C PRO A 58 -7.32 3.65 -2.33
N THR A 59 -7.93 3.77 -3.50
CA THR A 59 -8.79 4.90 -3.91
C THR A 59 -10.26 4.49 -3.89
N ILE A 60 -11.18 5.44 -4.08
CA ILE A 60 -12.63 5.23 -4.00
C ILE A 60 -13.13 4.19 -5.03
N ASN A 61 -12.44 4.06 -6.17
CA ASN A 61 -12.84 3.22 -7.29
C ASN A 61 -12.01 1.92 -7.44
N ASP A 62 -11.29 1.51 -6.39
CA ASP A 62 -10.61 0.20 -6.37
C ASP A 62 -11.55 -0.97 -6.03
#